data_AF-A0A8S0G1X1-F1
#
_entry.id   AF-A0A8S0G1X1-F1
#
_cell.length_a   1.000
_cell.length_b   1.000
_cell.length_c   1.000
_cell.angle_alpha   90.00
_cell.angle_beta   90.00
_cell.angle_gamma   90.00
#
_symmetry.space_group_name_H-M   'P 1'
#
loop_
_entity.id
_entity.type
_entity.pdbx_description
1 polymer ?
#
loop_
_entity_poly.entity_id
_entity_poly.type
_entity_poly.pdbx_seq_one_letter_code
_entity_poly.pdbx_strand_id
1 'polypeptide(L)'
;MSAQINNIRPEFDREIVDIVDYVMNYEISSRVAYDTAHYCLLDTLGCGLEALEYPACKKLLGPIVPGTVVPNGVRVPGTQFQLDPVQAAFNIGAMIRWLDFNDIPGWRRSGGILPTTSAAFWQRRTGFRATRSPAAKRR
;
A
#
# COMPACT_ATOMS: atom_id res chain seq x y z
N MET A 1 -16.32 36.20 -32.82
CA MET A 1 -16.62 34.77 -33.07
C MET A 1 -16.25 33.99 -31.82
N SER A 2 -17.19 33.25 -31.24
CA SER A 2 -16.91 32.39 -30.09
C SER A 2 -16.26 31.10 -30.59
N ALA A 3 -15.07 30.76 -30.09
CA ALA A 3 -14.42 29.52 -30.44
C ALA A 3 -15.18 28.35 -29.77
N GLN A 4 -15.64 27.40 -30.56
CA GLN A 4 -16.19 26.15 -30.02
C GLN A 4 -15.07 25.36 -29.35
N ILE A 5 -15.12 25.28 -28.01
CA ILE A 5 -14.23 24.41 -27.25
C ILE A 5 -14.75 22.99 -27.41
N ASN A 6 -14.10 22.20 -28.27
CA ASN A 6 -14.34 20.77 -28.37
C ASN A 6 -13.79 20.09 -27.11
N ASN A 7 -14.68 19.53 -26.29
CA ASN A 7 -14.35 18.83 -25.04
C ASN A 7 -13.80 17.41 -25.31
N ILE A 8 -12.76 17.31 -26.15
CA ILE A 8 -12.12 16.04 -26.48
C ILE A 8 -11.09 15.75 -25.41
N ARG A 9 -11.29 14.65 -24.66
CA ARG A 9 -10.36 14.23 -23.62
C ARG A 9 -9.05 13.72 -24.26
N PRO A 10 -7.89 14.27 -23.89
CA PRO A 10 -6.61 13.80 -24.41
C PRO A 10 -6.33 12.37 -23.94
N GLU A 11 -5.48 11.66 -24.68
CA GLU A 11 -4.97 10.36 -24.25
C GLU A 11 -4.03 10.50 -23.03
N PHE A 12 -3.83 9.41 -22.30
CA PHE A 12 -2.95 9.41 -21.13
C PHE A 12 -1.49 9.53 -21.53
N ASP A 13 -0.70 10.17 -20.68
CA ASP A 13 0.75 10.26 -20.85
C ASP A 13 1.36 8.86 -20.91
N ARG A 14 2.36 8.70 -21.77
CA ARG A 14 3.04 7.42 -21.97
C ARG A 14 3.59 6.83 -20.67
N GLU A 15 4.14 7.65 -19.78
CA GLU A 15 4.65 7.19 -18.48
C GLU A 15 3.57 6.52 -17.62
N ILE A 16 2.32 7.02 -17.67
CA ILE A 16 1.20 6.42 -16.94
C ILE A 16 0.83 5.08 -17.58
N VAL A 17 0.80 5.02 -18.91
CA VAL A 17 0.51 3.81 -19.67
C VAL A 17 1.56 2.73 -19.37
N ASP A 18 2.84 3.08 -19.43
CA ASP A 18 3.95 2.15 -19.21
C ASP A 18 3.93 1.58 -17.78
N ILE A 19 3.62 2.39 -16.76
CA ILE A 19 3.44 1.92 -15.37
C ILE A 19 2.25 0.96 -15.27
N VAL A 20 1.11 1.31 -15.87
CA VAL A 20 -0.10 0.48 -15.84
C VAL A 20 0.13 -0.85 -16.54
N ASP A 21 0.77 -0.84 -17.71
CA ASP A 21 1.07 -2.05 -18.47
C ASP A 21 2.06 -2.95 -17.73
N TYR A 22 3.07 -2.38 -17.09
CA TYR A 22 3.98 -3.14 -16.22
C TYR A 22 3.23 -3.79 -15.05
N VAL A 23 2.42 -3.03 -14.30
CA VAL A 23 1.72 -3.54 -13.12
C VAL A 23 0.68 -4.61 -13.47
N MET A 24 0.01 -4.49 -14.63
CA MET A 24 -1.05 -5.42 -15.01
C MET A 24 -0.57 -6.67 -15.74
N ASN A 25 0.48 -6.55 -16.58
CA ASN A 25 0.83 -7.60 -17.55
C ASN A 25 2.20 -8.24 -17.32
N TYR A 26 3.10 -7.61 -16.56
CA TYR A 26 4.44 -8.16 -16.34
C TYR A 26 4.41 -9.33 -15.35
N GLU A 27 5.05 -10.44 -15.72
CA GLU A 27 5.20 -11.62 -14.86
C GLU A 27 6.63 -11.70 -14.30
N ILE A 28 6.75 -11.74 -12.97
CA ILE A 28 8.04 -11.84 -12.29
C ILE A 28 8.48 -13.31 -12.29
N SER A 29 9.61 -13.61 -12.95
CA SER A 29 10.16 -14.98 -13.05
C SER A 29 11.41 -15.21 -12.18
N SER A 30 11.89 -14.17 -11.48
CA SER A 30 13.11 -14.25 -10.67
C SER A 30 12.83 -14.83 -9.29
N ARG A 31 13.36 -16.04 -9.03
CA ARG A 31 13.32 -16.64 -7.68
C ARG A 31 14.00 -15.78 -6.63
N VAL A 32 15.16 -15.19 -6.98
CA VAL A 32 15.90 -14.29 -6.08
C VAL A 32 15.04 -13.08 -5.70
N ALA A 33 14.23 -12.55 -6.61
CA ALA A 33 13.34 -11.44 -6.29
C ALA A 33 12.28 -11.83 -5.24
N TYR A 34 11.72 -13.04 -5.33
CA TYR A 34 10.77 -13.55 -4.34
C TYR A 34 11.44 -13.86 -2.99
N ASP A 35 12.61 -14.48 -3.00
CA ASP A 35 13.34 -14.81 -1.77
C ASP A 35 13.75 -13.51 -1.03
N THR A 36 14.27 -12.51 -1.75
CA THR A 36 14.59 -11.20 -1.19
C THR A 36 13.33 -10.46 -0.70
N ALA A 37 12.22 -10.50 -1.45
CA ALA A 37 10.97 -9.88 -1.02
C ALA A 37 10.42 -10.51 0.27
N HIS A 38 10.60 -11.83 0.44
CA HIS A 38 10.24 -12.52 1.68
C HIS A 38 11.07 -12.05 2.86
N TYR A 39 12.39 -11.94 2.71
CA TYR A 39 13.25 -11.42 3.78
C TYR A 39 12.96 -9.94 4.09
N CYS A 40 12.74 -9.11 3.06
CA CYS A 40 12.37 -7.71 3.23
C CYS A 40 11.05 -7.56 4.01
N LEU A 41 10.06 -8.44 3.77
CA LEU A 41 8.83 -8.43 4.55
C LEU A 41 9.07 -8.72 6.04
N LEU A 42 9.91 -9.73 6.35
CA LEU A 42 10.23 -10.09 7.73
C LEU A 42 11.00 -8.97 8.43
N ASP A 43 11.99 -8.38 7.76
CA ASP A 43 12.75 -7.22 8.25
C ASP A 43 11.84 -6.04 8.57
N THR A 44 10.95 -5.71 7.63
CA THR A 44 10.05 -4.57 7.79
C THR A 44 9.05 -4.78 8.93
N LEU A 45 8.55 -6.01 9.12
CA LEU A 45 7.71 -6.34 10.27
C LEU A 45 8.49 -6.25 11.59
N GLY A 46 9.75 -6.69 11.62
CA GLY A 46 10.63 -6.54 12.77
C GLY A 46 10.81 -5.09 13.18
N CYS A 47 11.21 -4.23 12.23
CA CYS A 47 11.36 -2.79 12.45
C CYS A 47 10.06 -2.14 12.96
N GLY A 48 8.92 -2.52 12.39
CA GLY A 48 7.62 -2.01 12.81
C GLY A 48 7.23 -2.42 14.24
N LEU A 49 7.60 -3.62 14.68
CA LEU A 49 7.35 -4.07 16.05
C LEU A 49 8.27 -3.37 17.06
N GLU A 50 9.54 -3.18 16.73
CA GLU A 50 10.50 -2.44 17.57
C GLU A 50 10.06 -0.98 17.78
N ALA A 51 9.48 -0.35 16.76
CA ALA A 51 8.95 1.01 16.87
C ALA A 51 7.86 1.16 17.96
N LEU A 52 7.16 0.09 18.34
CA LEU A 52 6.14 0.12 19.39
C LEU A 52 6.73 0.31 20.80
N GLU A 53 8.03 0.13 20.99
CA GLU A 53 8.69 0.44 22.26
C GLU A 53 8.76 1.95 22.50
N TYR A 54 8.78 2.75 21.43
CA TYR A 54 8.92 4.20 21.49
C TYR A 54 7.56 4.89 21.73
N PRO A 55 7.36 5.59 22.87
CA PRO A 55 6.10 6.28 23.15
C PRO A 55 5.72 7.35 22.12
N ALA A 56 6.73 7.97 21.50
CA ALA A 56 6.55 8.96 20.44
C ALA A 56 5.89 8.35 19.18
N CYS A 57 6.23 7.11 18.83
CA CYS A 57 5.57 6.38 17.74
C CYS A 57 4.12 6.07 18.12
N LYS A 58 3.94 5.42 19.28
CA LYS A 58 2.62 4.99 19.77
C LYS A 58 1.60 6.12 19.88
N LYS A 59 2.03 7.34 20.21
CA LYS A 59 1.15 8.51 20.32
C LYS A 59 0.41 8.83 19.02
N LEU A 60 1.00 8.50 17.87
CA LEU A 60 0.43 8.77 16.55
C LEU A 60 -0.40 7.59 16.01
N LEU A 61 -0.39 6.45 16.69
CA LEU A 61 -1.09 5.25 16.28
C LEU A 61 -2.53 5.21 16.83
N GLY A 62 -3.35 4.42 16.17
CA GLY A 62 -4.75 4.18 16.54
C GLY A 62 -5.77 4.86 15.62
N PRO A 63 -7.06 4.80 15.99
CA PRO A 63 -8.11 5.47 15.24
C PRO A 63 -8.08 6.99 15.49
N ILE A 64 -8.48 7.77 14.47
CA ILE A 64 -8.63 9.24 14.60
C ILE A 64 -9.59 9.58 15.75
N VAL A 65 -10.69 8.82 15.86
CA VAL A 65 -11.66 8.95 16.95
C VAL A 65 -11.61 7.68 17.81
N PRO A 66 -11.23 7.77 19.10
CA PRO A 66 -11.24 6.63 20.02
C PRO A 66 -12.61 5.96 20.09
N GLY A 67 -12.64 4.62 20.11
CA GLY A 67 -13.88 3.84 20.14
C GLY A 67 -14.51 3.57 18.76
N THR A 68 -13.90 4.04 17.67
CA THR A 68 -14.34 3.70 16.31
C THR A 68 -14.28 2.19 16.09
N VAL A 69 -15.40 1.60 15.68
CA VAL A 69 -15.48 0.18 15.30
C VAL A 69 -15.60 0.08 13.79
N VAL A 70 -14.63 -0.58 13.16
CA VAL A 70 -14.64 -0.84 11.72
C VAL A 70 -14.86 -2.34 11.48
N PRO A 71 -16.07 -2.76 11.05
CA PRO A 71 -16.33 -4.15 10.69
C PRO A 71 -15.34 -4.62 9.63
N ASN A 72 -14.71 -5.78 9.84
CA ASN A 72 -13.70 -6.33 8.94
C ASN A 72 -12.50 -5.40 8.63
N GLY A 73 -12.22 -4.44 9.51
CA GLY A 73 -11.06 -3.55 9.40
C GLY A 73 -9.71 -4.28 9.38
N VAL A 74 -8.69 -3.55 8.91
CA VAL A 74 -7.29 -3.98 8.90
C VAL A 74 -6.76 -3.97 10.33
N ARG A 75 -6.02 -5.01 10.70
CA ARG A 75 -5.34 -5.07 12.00
C ARG A 75 -3.92 -4.55 11.87
N VAL A 76 -3.54 -3.64 12.76
CA VAL A 76 -2.17 -3.15 12.84
C VAL A 76 -1.33 -4.14 13.66
N PRO A 77 -0.27 -4.75 13.09
CA PRO A 77 0.55 -5.74 13.78
C PRO A 77 1.08 -5.24 15.13
N GLY A 78 1.13 -6.11 16.14
CA GLY A 78 1.60 -5.74 17.49
C GLY A 78 0.64 -4.86 18.30
N THR A 79 -0.57 -4.55 17.80
CA THR A 79 -1.57 -3.74 18.50
C THR A 79 -2.95 -4.41 18.48
N GLN A 80 -3.88 -3.87 19.27
CA GLN A 80 -5.30 -4.27 19.27
C GLN A 80 -6.14 -3.48 18.27
N PHE A 81 -5.54 -2.58 17.48
CA PHE A 81 -6.29 -1.68 16.63
C PHE A 81 -6.85 -2.39 15.41
N GLN A 82 -8.15 -2.16 15.15
CA GLN A 82 -8.83 -2.55 13.93
C GLN A 82 -9.39 -1.30 13.25
N LEU A 83 -8.84 -0.97 12.09
CA LEU A 83 -9.02 0.34 11.47
C LEU A 83 -9.46 0.20 10.00
N ASP A 84 -9.92 1.31 9.43
CA ASP A 84 -10.11 1.41 7.98
C ASP A 84 -8.75 1.28 7.26
N PRO A 85 -8.74 0.90 5.97
CA PRO A 85 -7.50 0.65 5.24
C PRO A 85 -6.58 1.88 5.14
N VAL A 86 -7.13 3.11 5.15
CA VAL A 86 -6.33 4.34 5.05
C VAL A 86 -5.59 4.58 6.35
N GLN A 87 -6.30 4.58 7.48
CA GLN A 87 -5.68 4.77 8.78
C GLN A 87 -4.73 3.63 9.16
N ALA A 88 -5.06 2.39 8.76
CA ALA A 88 -4.16 1.26 8.96
C ALA A 88 -2.88 1.38 8.12
N ALA A 89 -2.96 1.84 6.87
CA ALA A 89 -1.79 2.07 6.03
C ALA A 89 -0.87 3.16 6.63
N PHE A 90 -1.45 4.24 7.17
CA PHE A 90 -0.67 5.25 7.89
C PHE A 90 0.03 4.67 9.11
N ASN A 91 -0.68 3.93 9.97
CA ASN A 91 -0.11 3.35 11.19
C ASN A 91 1.03 2.37 10.88
N ILE A 92 0.83 1.47 9.91
CA ILE A 92 1.87 0.53 9.50
C ILE A 92 3.06 1.29 8.88
N GLY A 93 2.81 2.26 7.99
CA GLY A 93 3.86 3.06 7.36
C GLY A 93 4.69 3.88 8.37
N ALA A 94 4.04 4.45 9.38
CA ALA A 94 4.70 5.20 10.44
C ALA A 94 5.58 4.29 11.32
N MET A 95 5.09 3.09 11.66
CA MET A 95 5.84 2.12 12.48
C MET A 95 7.10 1.65 11.77
N ILE A 96 6.98 1.17 10.54
CA ILE A 96 8.08 0.51 9.83
C ILE A 96 9.24 1.47 9.54
N ARG A 97 8.94 2.76 9.39
CA ARG A 97 9.94 3.78 9.08
C ARG A 97 10.40 4.56 10.31
N TRP A 98 9.84 4.30 11.49
CA TRP A 98 10.07 5.11 12.69
C TRP A 98 11.56 5.21 13.06
N LEU A 99 12.25 4.07 13.03
CA LEU A 99 13.65 3.95 13.46
C LEU A 99 14.66 3.99 12.31
N ASP A 100 14.19 4.07 11.05
CA ASP A 100 15.04 4.06 9.85
C ASP A 100 15.95 2.83 9.69
N PHE A 101 15.52 1.68 10.24
CA PHE A 101 16.23 0.41 10.12
C PHE A 101 15.74 -0.48 8.98
N ASN A 102 14.62 -0.12 8.34
CA ASN A 102 14.05 -0.91 7.27
C ASN A 102 14.98 -0.96 6.04
N ASP A 103 15.08 -2.13 5.41
CA ASP A 103 16.01 -2.45 4.33
C ASP A 103 16.12 -1.39 3.20
N ILE A 104 17.35 -1.08 2.78
CA ILE A 104 17.68 -0.05 1.76
C ILE A 104 18.74 -0.57 0.77
N PRO A 105 18.41 -0.67 -0.53
CA PRO A 105 19.36 -0.44 -1.60
C PRO A 105 19.20 1.01 -2.11
N GLY A 106 20.01 1.93 -1.58
CA GLY A 106 20.14 3.33 -2.05
C GLY A 106 19.03 4.33 -1.69
N TRP A 107 19.29 5.62 -1.97
CA TRP A 107 18.55 6.87 -1.62
C TRP A 107 17.00 6.88 -1.84
N ARG A 108 16.40 5.82 -2.40
CA ARG A 108 14.95 5.71 -2.65
C ARG A 108 14.30 4.76 -1.64
N ARG A 109 13.70 5.35 -0.60
CA ARG A 109 12.98 4.65 0.47
C ARG A 109 11.77 3.89 -0.11
N SER A 110 11.81 2.55 -0.13
CA SER A 110 10.73 1.67 -0.56
C SER A 110 9.62 1.55 0.50
N GLY A 111 8.98 2.67 0.87
CA GLY A 111 7.78 2.67 1.74
C GLY A 111 6.53 2.04 1.11
N GLY A 112 6.64 1.39 -0.05
CA GLY A 112 5.52 0.96 -0.89
C GLY A 112 5.06 -0.49 -0.70
N ILE A 113 5.81 -1.34 0.00
CA ILE A 113 5.48 -2.78 0.08
C ILE A 113 4.32 -3.07 1.05
N LEU A 114 4.11 -2.25 2.09
CA LEU A 114 3.08 -2.52 3.10
C LEU A 114 1.76 -1.77 2.99
N PRO A 115 1.64 -0.55 2.41
CA PRO A 115 0.32 0.05 2.15
C PRO A 115 -0.56 -0.85 1.27
N THR A 116 0.05 -1.58 0.33
CA THR A 116 -0.60 -2.61 -0.48
C THR A 116 -1.05 -3.82 0.35
N THR A 117 -0.31 -4.19 1.39
CA THR A 117 -0.76 -5.26 2.32
C THR A 117 -1.98 -4.84 3.12
N SER A 118 -2.10 -3.57 3.53
CA SER A 118 -3.28 -3.06 4.23
C SER A 118 -4.54 -3.19 3.37
N ALA A 119 -4.46 -2.75 2.12
CA ALA A 119 -5.55 -2.86 1.16
C ALA A 119 -5.88 -4.34 0.85
N ALA A 120 -4.87 -5.17 0.59
CA ALA A 120 -5.06 -6.60 0.31
C ALA A 120 -5.67 -7.35 1.50
N PHE A 121 -5.27 -7.01 2.74
CA PHE A 121 -5.78 -7.62 3.95
C PHE A 121 -7.23 -7.21 4.23
N TRP A 122 -7.58 -5.95 3.99
CA TRP A 122 -8.96 -5.48 4.04
C TRP A 122 -9.82 -6.19 2.99
N GLN A 123 -9.33 -6.24 1.74
CA GLN A 123 -10.03 -6.82 0.61
C GLN A 123 -10.30 -8.32 0.80
N ARG A 124 -9.33 -9.05 1.37
CA ARG A 124 -9.50 -10.47 1.73
C ARG A 124 -10.57 -10.66 2.81
N ARG A 125 -10.72 -9.73 3.75
CA ARG A 125 -11.66 -9.83 4.88
C ARG A 125 -13.08 -9.39 4.54
N THR A 126 -13.23 -8.41 3.66
CA THR A 126 -14.55 -7.96 3.19
C THR A 126 -15.10 -8.82 2.05
N GLY A 127 -14.27 -9.69 1.46
CA GLY A 127 -14.65 -10.49 0.28
C GLY A 127 -14.78 -9.63 -0.98
N PHE A 128 -14.39 -8.35 -0.93
CA PHE A 128 -14.55 -7.40 -2.02
C PHE A 128 -13.58 -7.72 -3.16
N ARG A 129 -14.01 -8.42 -4.22
CA ARG A 129 -13.23 -8.47 -5.46
C ARG A 129 -13.58 -7.24 -6.28
N ALA A 130 -12.60 -6.36 -6.54
CA ALA A 130 -12.77 -5.36 -7.59
C ALA A 130 -13.07 -6.13 -8.88
N THR A 131 -14.24 -5.87 -9.46
CA THR A 131 -14.64 -6.46 -10.75
C THR A 131 -13.54 -6.14 -11.76
N ARG A 132 -12.88 -7.18 -12.29
CA ARG A 132 -12.03 -7.02 -13.48
C ARG A 132 -12.96 -6.56 -14.61
N SER A 133 -12.92 -5.27 -14.94
CA SER A 133 -13.48 -4.84 -16.23
C SER A 133 -12.72 -5.58 -17.33
N PRO A 134 -13.40 -6.19 -18.31
CA PRO A 134 -12.71 -6.81 -19.43
C PRO A 134 -11.90 -5.72 -20.12
N ALA A 135 -10.58 -5.91 -20.23
CA ALA A 135 -9.73 -5.05 -21.03
C ALA A 135 -10.38 -4.94 -22.42
N ALA A 136 -10.78 -3.72 -22.79
CA ALA A 136 -11.31 -3.45 -24.11
C ALA A 136 -10.21 -3.81 -25.12
N LYS A 137 -10.38 -4.94 -25.83
CA LYS A 137 -9.60 -5.27 -27.02
C LYS A 137 -9.78 -4.11 -28.01
N ARG A 138 -8.82 -3.19 -28.06
CA ARG A 138 -8.70 -2.26 -29.19
C ARG A 138 -8.32 -3.11 -30.40
N ARG A 139 -9.23 -3.15 -31.37
CA ARG A 139 -8.96 -3.55 -32.76
C ARG A 139 -8.23 -2.43 -33.46
#